data_AF-A0A0B9A3H8-F1
#
_entry.id   AF-A0A0B9A3H8-F1
#
_cell.length_a   1.000
_cell.length_b   1.000
_cell.length_c   1.000
_cell.angle_alpha   90.00
_cell.angle_beta   90.00
_cell.angle_gamma   90.00
#
_symmetry.space_group_name_H-M   'P 1'
#
loop_
_entity.id
_entity.type
_entity.pdbx_description
1 polymer ?
#
loop_
_entity_poly.entity_id
_entity_poly.type
_entity_poly.pdbx_seq_one_letter_code
_entity_poly.pdbx_strand_id
1 'polypeptide(L)' 'MSDRYFRLMERHQKLDDALRIARDPLDVLRLRSLKNAVKARLAALFLRRPEAAGFPASLATV' A
#
# COMPACT_ATOMS: atom_id res chain seq x y z
N MET A 1 -1.42 -12.64 10.52
CA MET A 1 -0.65 -11.51 9.93
C MET A 1 -0.30 -11.92 8.49
N SER A 2 -0.86 -11.26 7.46
CA SER A 2 -0.81 -11.79 6.08
C SER A 2 0.60 -11.70 5.46
N ASP A 3 1.13 -12.80 4.92
CA ASP A 3 2.39 -12.84 4.14
C ASP A 3 2.43 -11.76 3.03
N ARG A 4 1.26 -11.43 2.48
CA ARG A 4 1.12 -10.40 1.45
C ARG A 4 1.45 -9.00 1.99
N TYR A 5 1.07 -8.73 3.24
CA TYR A 5 1.38 -7.47 3.91
C TYR A 5 2.88 -7.34 4.18
N PHE A 6 3.51 -8.41 4.69
CA PHE A 6 4.96 -8.42 4.95
C PHE A 6 5.77 -8.20 3.68
N ARG A 7 5.44 -8.87 2.58
CA ARG A 7 6.12 -8.66 1.28
C ARG A 7 5.96 -7.24 0.75
N LEU A 8 4.81 -6.60 0.97
CA LEU A 8 4.60 -5.20 0.57
C LEU A 8 5.38 -4.22 1.46
N MET A 9 5.46 -4.49 2.77
CA MET A 9 6.29 -3.72 3.70
C MET A 9 7.78 -3.84 3.35
N GLU A 10 8.25 -5.06 3.09
CA GLU A 10 9.63 -5.30 2.67
C GLU A 10 9.95 -4.56 1.37
N ARG A 11 9.05 -4.63 0.37
CA ARG A 11 9.21 -3.89 -0.89
C ARG A 11 9.20 -2.37 -0.67
N HIS A 12 8.38 -1.87 0.25
CA HIS A 12 8.37 -0.46 0.62
C HIS A 12 9.73 -0.03 1.19
N GLN A 13 10.30 -0.82 2.10
CA GLN A 13 11.61 -0.52 2.70
C GLN A 13 12.73 -0.51 1.66
N LYS A 14 12.79 -1.53 0.77
CA LYS A 14 13.79 -1.61 -0.30
C LYS A 14 13.72 -0.41 -1.25
N LEU A 15 12.52 0.09 -1.54
CA LEU A 15 12.35 1.29 -2.37
C LEU A 15 12.86 2.55 -1.66
N ASP A 16 12.74 2.64 -0.33
CA ASP A 16 13.31 3.75 0.43
C ASP A 16 14.84 3.72 0.45
N ASP A 17 15.43 2.54 0.58
CA ASP A 17 16.88 2.40 0.52
C ASP A 17 17.40 2.74 -0.89
N ALA A 18 16.69 2.31 -1.94
CA ALA A 18 16.99 2.71 -3.32
C ALA A 18 16.88 4.22 -3.55
N LEU A 19 15.88 4.89 -2.95
CA LEU A 19 15.74 6.34 -3.03
C LEU A 19 16.87 7.10 -2.33
N ARG A 20 17.45 6.54 -1.26
CA ARG A 20 18.58 7.16 -0.56
C ARG A 20 19.87 7.13 -1.37
N ILE A 21 20.06 6.12 -2.20
CA ILE A 21 21.28 5.94 -3.01
C ILE A 21 21.15 6.49 -4.44
N ALA A 22 19.93 6.68 -4.93
CA ALA A 22 19.68 7.18 -6.28
C ALA A 22 20.22 8.61 -6.46
N ARG A 23 21.03 8.80 -7.51
CA ARG A 23 21.60 10.11 -7.88
C ARG A 23 20.94 10.70 -9.12
N ASP A 24 20.40 9.86 -9.99
CA ASP A 24 19.75 10.30 -11.22
C ASP A 24 18.32 10.80 -10.96
N PRO A 25 17.95 12.01 -11.43
CA PRO A 25 16.62 12.56 -11.25
C PRO A 25 15.49 11.66 -11.81
N LEU A 26 15.72 11.00 -12.95
CA LEU A 26 14.73 10.13 -13.57
C LEU A 26 14.51 8.87 -12.73
N ASP A 27 15.58 8.29 -12.17
CA ASP A 27 15.49 7.14 -11.29
C ASP A 27 14.76 7.50 -9.99
N VAL A 28 15.02 8.68 -9.42
CA VAL A 28 14.28 9.17 -8.25
C VAL A 28 12.79 9.29 -8.55
N LEU A 29 12.39 9.83 -9.71
CA LEU A 29 10.98 9.92 -10.10
C LEU A 29 10.33 8.54 -10.28
N ARG A 30 11.02 7.61 -10.94
CA ARG A 30 10.55 6.22 -11.12
C ARG A 30 10.39 5.51 -9.78
N LEU A 31 11.37 5.61 -8.89
CA LEU A 31 11.34 5.01 -7.56
C LEU A 31 10.23 5.60 -6.69
N ARG A 32 10.01 6.93 -6.73
CA ARG A 32 8.88 7.58 -6.04
C ARG A 32 7.53 7.09 -6.54
N SER A 33 7.38 6.93 -7.86
CA SER A 33 6.15 6.38 -8.46
C SER A 33 5.88 4.96 -7.98
N LEU A 34 6.91 4.10 -7.99
CA LEU A 34 6.82 2.73 -7.47
C LEU A 34 6.47 2.70 -5.97
N LYS A 35 7.06 3.59 -5.16
CA LYS A 35 6.76 3.71 -3.73
C LYS A 35 5.30 4.11 -3.50
N ASN A 36 4.78 5.07 -4.26
CA ASN A 36 3.39 5.48 -4.18
C ASN A 36 2.42 4.34 -4.56
N ALA A 37 2.76 3.55 -5.58
CA ALA A 37 1.98 2.37 -5.93
C ALA A 37 1.94 1.31 -4.81
N VAL A 38 3.07 1.11 -4.11
CA VAL A 38 3.12 0.21 -2.94
C VAL A 38 2.29 0.75 -1.78
N LYS A 39 2.36 2.06 -1.49
CA LYS A 39 1.51 2.71 -0.47
C LYS A 39 0.02 2.58 -0.79
N ALA A 40 -0.38 2.75 -2.05
CA ALA A 40 -1.77 2.57 -2.46
C ALA A 40 -2.25 1.12 -2.25
N ARG A 41 -1.40 0.13 -2.58
CA ARG A 41 -1.71 -1.29 -2.34
C ARG A 41 -1.83 -1.63 -0.85
N LEU A 42 -0.97 -1.03 -0.02
CA LEU A 42 -1.06 -1.17 1.44
C LEU A 42 -2.36 -0.57 1.98
N ALA A 43 -2.69 0.66 1.57
CA ALA A 43 -3.95 1.30 1.94
C ALA A 43 -5.15 0.45 1.52
N ALA A 44 -5.13 -0.11 0.31
CA ALA A 44 -6.18 -1.01 -0.17
C ALA A 44 -6.30 -2.28 0.69
N LEU A 45 -5.20 -2.84 1.22
CA LEU A 45 -5.26 -3.98 2.15
C LEU A 45 -5.89 -3.61 3.50
N PHE A 46 -5.64 -2.40 4.00
CA PHE A 46 -6.26 -1.90 5.22
C PHE A 46 -7.75 -1.58 5.03
N LEU A 47 -8.11 -0.97 3.91
CA LEU A 47 -9.51 -0.66 3.55
C LEU A 47 -10.32 -1.92 3.23
N ARG A 48 -9.68 -2.98 2.73
CA ARG A 48 -10.34 -4.27 2.44
C ARG A 48 -10.65 -5.11 3.67
N ARG A 49 -10.45 -4.63 4.90
CA ARG A 49 -10.89 -5.35 6.11
C ARG A 49 -12.37 -5.03 6.38
N PRO A 50 -13.32 -5.89 5.97
CA PRO A 50 -14.76 -5.63 6.15
C PRO A 50 -15.23 -6.08 7.55
N GLU A 51 -14.40 -6.83 8.29
CA GLU A 51 -14.69 -7.38 9.62
C GLU A 51 -14.86 -6.33 10.73
N ALA A 52 -14.58 -5.05 10.45
CA ALA A 52 -14.85 -3.94 11.37
C ALA A 52 -16.10 -3.12 11.00
N ALA A 53 -16.76 -3.44 9.88
CA ALA A 53 -18.03 -2.81 9.50
C ALA A 53 -19.19 -3.75 9.88
N GLY A 54 -19.38 -3.93 11.19
CA GLY A 54 -20.59 -4.51 11.76
C GLY A 54 -21.78 -3.58 11.61
N PHE A 55 -22.18 -3.27 10.37
CA PHE A 55 -23.46 -2.63 10.07
C PHE A 55 -24.25 -3.57 9.16
N PRO A 56 -25.39 -4.12 9.64
CA PRO A 56 -26.20 -5.00 8.83
C PRO A 56 -26.75 -4.24 7.63
N ALA A 57 -26.53 -4.77 6.43
CA ALA A 57 -27.16 -4.36 5.18
C ALA A 57 -28.65 -4.76 5.14
N SER A 58 -29.37 -4.56 6.24
CA SER A 58 -30.82 -4.62 6.34
C SER A 58 -31.29 -3.24 6.75
N LEU A 59 -31.41 -2.31 5.81
CA LEU A 59 -32.26 -1.10 5.90
C LEU A 59 -32.14 -0.29 4.59
N ALA A 60 -32.25 -0.96 3.44
CA ALA A 60 -32.44 -0.30 2.14
C ALA A 60 -33.73 -0.83 1.49
N THR A 61 -34.83 -0.73 2.24
CA THR A 61 -36.20 -0.85 1.73
C THR A 61 -37.05 0.18 2.44
N VAL A 62 -37.16 1.38 1.85
CA VAL A 62 -38.39 2.21 1.80
C VAL A 62 -38.29 3.06 0.54
#